data_AF-A0A0F9J8M0-F1
#
_entry.id   AF-A0A0F9J8M0-F1
#
_cell.length_a   1.000
_cell.length_b   1.000
_cell.length_c   1.000
_cell.angle_alpha   90.00
_cell.angle_beta   90.00
_cell.angle_gamma   90.00
#
_symmetry.space_group_name_H-M   'P 1'
#
loop_
_entity.id
_entity.type
_entity.pdbx_description
1 polymer ?
#
loop_
_entity_poly.entity_id
_entity_poly.type
_entity_poly.pdbx_seq_one_letter_code
_entity_poly.pdbx_strand_id
1 'polypeptide(L)'
;MPSLIVTASTTAQQIAAERENAAHYPKSMTIDNDGGSADRVIRIQDVFTTSLTNGAAAASKEIDRLRVDVLQGDMVTLSEQDLKGIKCLGALKIIADAVDAGCYITVGYHTR
;
A
#
# COMPACT_ATOMS: atom_id res chain seq x y z
N MET A 1 13.33 -7.89 7.37
CA MET A 1 12.00 -7.44 6.90
C MET A 1 12.19 -6.86 5.51
N PRO A 2 11.48 -7.35 4.48
CA PRO A 2 11.53 -6.72 3.16
C PRO A 2 10.93 -5.32 3.22
N SER A 3 11.51 -4.42 2.43
CA SER A 3 11.02 -3.06 2.21
C SER A 3 11.10 -2.72 0.74
N LEU A 4 10.15 -1.96 0.24
CA LEU A 4 10.14 -1.50 -1.15
C LEU A 4 9.81 -0.01 -1.19
N ILE A 5 10.46 0.69 -2.12
CA ILE A 5 10.27 2.12 -2.37
C ILE A 5 9.53 2.27 -3.69
N VAL A 6 8.44 3.01 -3.69
CA VAL A 6 7.67 3.39 -4.88
C VAL A 6 7.49 4.89 -4.90
N THR A 7 7.22 5.46 -6.07
CA THR A 7 6.77 6.85 -6.19
C THR A 7 5.26 6.93 -6.18
N ALA A 8 4.70 8.09 -5.83
CA ALA A 8 3.26 8.31 -5.93
C ALA A 8 2.78 8.08 -7.37
N SER A 9 1.73 7.28 -7.51
CA SER A 9 1.12 6.94 -8.80
C SER A 9 -0.37 6.70 -8.64
N THR A 10 -1.14 7.13 -9.64
CA THR A 10 -2.57 6.77 -9.77
C THR A 10 -2.77 5.31 -10.14
N THR A 11 -1.71 4.63 -10.60
CA THR A 11 -1.72 3.18 -10.83
C THR A 11 -1.17 2.48 -9.60
N ALA A 12 -1.94 1.54 -9.04
CA ALA A 12 -1.56 0.81 -7.84
C ALA A 12 -0.20 0.10 -8.01
N GLN A 13 0.79 0.54 -7.23
CA GLN A 13 2.15 0.01 -7.21
C GLN A 13 2.23 -1.19 -6.28
N GLN A 14 2.83 -2.29 -6.74
CA GLN A 14 2.92 -3.52 -5.96
C GLN A 14 4.07 -3.46 -4.96
N ILE A 15 3.77 -3.67 -3.68
CA ILE A 15 4.77 -3.82 -2.61
C ILE A 15 5.02 -5.31 -2.33
N ALA A 16 3.94 -6.09 -2.21
CA ALA A 16 4.00 -7.53 -2.06
C ALA A 16 2.95 -8.19 -2.96
N ALA A 17 3.36 -9.20 -3.73
CA ALA A 17 2.46 -10.01 -4.54
C ALA A 17 1.60 -10.89 -3.63
N GLU A 18 0.36 -11.14 -4.07
CA GLU A 18 -0.54 -12.08 -3.43
C GLU A 18 0.13 -13.46 -3.25
N ARG A 19 -0.08 -14.06 -2.09
CA ARG A 19 0.42 -15.40 -1.77
C ARG A 19 -0.70 -16.21 -1.14
N GLU A 20 -0.91 -17.40 -1.68
CA GLU A 20 -1.95 -18.32 -1.21
C GLU A 20 -1.77 -18.64 0.29
N ASN A 21 -2.87 -18.55 1.04
CA ASN A 21 -2.94 -18.83 2.48
C ASN A 21 -1.98 -17.98 3.34
N ALA A 22 -1.50 -16.84 2.84
CA ALA A 22 -0.66 -15.92 3.57
C ALA A 22 -1.35 -14.55 3.67
N ALA A 23 -0.89 -13.74 4.63
CA ALA A 23 -1.29 -12.35 4.76
C ALA A 23 -0.06 -11.45 4.86
N HIS A 24 -0.18 -10.24 4.33
CA HIS A 24 0.82 -9.20 4.46
C HIS A 24 0.41 -8.20 5.55
N TYR A 25 1.37 -7.89 6.40
CA TYR A 25 1.22 -6.94 7.50
C TYR A 25 2.22 -5.80 7.26
N PRO A 26 1.75 -4.60 6.88
CA PRO A 26 2.56 -3.40 6.90
C PRO A 26 3.05 -3.13 8.34
N LYS A 27 4.33 -2.81 8.48
CA LYS A 27 5.00 -2.62 9.77
C LYS A 27 5.70 -1.28 9.89
N SER A 28 6.08 -0.71 8.75
CA SER A 28 6.57 0.67 8.69
C SER A 28 6.14 1.27 7.37
N MET A 29 5.83 2.56 7.37
CA MET A 29 5.57 3.31 6.16
C MET A 29 6.13 4.71 6.31
N THR A 30 6.95 5.15 5.37
CA THR A 30 7.45 6.52 5.31
C THR A 30 7.00 7.11 3.98
N ILE A 31 6.30 8.23 4.03
CA ILE A 31 5.89 9.02 2.88
C ILE A 31 6.69 10.31 2.94
N ASP A 32 7.61 10.47 2.01
CA ASP A 32 8.40 11.67 1.83
C ASP A 32 7.81 12.47 0.66
N ASN A 33 7.12 13.57 0.99
CA ASN A 33 6.55 14.49 0.01
C ASN A 33 7.26 15.85 0.05
N ASP A 34 8.50 15.90 0.56
CA ASP A 34 9.31 17.12 0.62
C ASP A 34 9.61 17.64 -0.79
N GLY A 35 10.03 16.73 -1.68
CA GLY A 35 10.24 17.00 -3.10
C GLY A 35 8.97 16.98 -3.96
N GLY A 36 7.80 16.84 -3.35
CA GLY A 36 6.51 16.74 -4.04
C GLY A 36 6.05 18.05 -4.67
N SER A 37 5.19 17.93 -5.68
CA SER A 37 4.64 19.07 -6.42
C SER A 37 3.31 19.62 -5.87
N ALA A 38 2.64 18.88 -4.99
CA ALA A 38 1.43 19.28 -4.26
C ALA A 38 1.15 18.31 -3.11
N ASP A 39 0.12 18.59 -2.31
CA ASP A 39 -0.41 17.67 -1.30
C ASP A 39 -0.84 16.35 -1.95
N ARG A 40 -0.68 15.24 -1.23
CA ARG A 40 -0.95 13.89 -1.73
C ARG A 40 -1.78 13.08 -0.78
N VAL A 41 -2.63 12.24 -1.36
CA VAL A 41 -3.41 11.25 -0.63
C VAL A 41 -2.88 9.87 -0.97
N ILE A 42 -2.20 9.24 -0.02
CA ILE A 42 -1.62 7.91 -0.18
C ILE A 42 -2.50 6.87 0.51
N ARG A 43 -2.77 5.77 -0.18
CA ARG A 43 -3.60 4.67 0.33
C ARG A 43 -2.88 3.35 0.26
N ILE A 44 -3.08 2.54 1.31
CA ILE A 44 -2.75 1.12 1.28
C ILE A 44 -3.95 0.38 0.72
N GLN A 45 -3.75 -0.33 -0.38
CA GLN A 45 -4.79 -1.09 -1.07
C GLN A 45 -4.51 -2.59 -0.93
N ASP A 46 -5.52 -3.33 -0.49
CA ASP A 46 -5.56 -4.79 -0.44
C ASP A 46 -6.29 -5.29 -1.68
N VAL A 47 -5.54 -5.89 -2.61
CA VAL A 47 -6.10 -6.43 -3.85
C VAL A 47 -6.17 -7.95 -3.75
N PHE A 48 -7.36 -8.47 -3.46
CA PHE A 48 -7.61 -9.88 -3.21
C PHE A 48 -8.39 -10.51 -4.36
N THR A 49 -7.89 -11.64 -4.87
CA THR A 49 -8.58 -12.41 -5.90
C THR A 49 -9.17 -13.67 -5.30
N THR A 50 -10.50 -13.81 -5.35
CA THR A 50 -11.13 -15.04 -4.84
C THR A 50 -10.72 -16.24 -5.67
N SER A 51 -10.40 -17.37 -5.02
CA SER A 51 -10.15 -18.63 -5.72
C SER A 51 -11.39 -19.13 -6.45
N LEU A 52 -11.19 -19.80 -7.58
CA LEU A 52 -12.25 -20.45 -8.34
C LEU A 52 -12.74 -21.67 -7.56
N THR A 53 -13.93 -21.58 -6.95
CA THR A 53 -14.55 -22.70 -6.22
C THR A 53 -15.90 -23.04 -6.83
N ASN A 54 -16.19 -24.33 -7.04
CA ASN A 54 -17.46 -24.83 -7.57
C ASN A 54 -17.91 -24.17 -8.90
N GLY A 55 -16.97 -23.89 -9.80
CA GLY A 55 -17.26 -23.35 -11.13
C GLY A 55 -17.63 -21.85 -11.17
N ALA A 56 -17.61 -21.15 -10.03
CA ALA A 56 -17.78 -19.70 -10.00
C ALA A 56 -16.50 -18.98 -10.43
N ALA A 57 -16.62 -17.98 -11.32
CA ALA A 57 -15.47 -17.23 -11.80
C ALA A 57 -14.74 -16.50 -10.66
N ALA A 58 -13.41 -16.41 -10.76
CA ALA A 58 -12.62 -15.60 -9.85
C ALA A 58 -12.99 -14.12 -10.00
N ALA A 59 -13.18 -13.44 -8.87
CA ALA A 59 -13.42 -12.00 -8.83
C ALA A 59 -12.29 -11.32 -8.05
N SER A 60 -11.74 -10.24 -8.63
CA SER A 60 -10.82 -9.37 -7.92
C SER A 60 -11.61 -8.32 -7.14
N LYS A 61 -11.20 -8.06 -5.90
CA LYS A 61 -11.69 -6.97 -5.07
C LYS A 61 -10.53 -6.12 -4.61
N GLU A 62 -10.73 -4.82 -4.69
CA GLU A 62 -9.77 -3.84 -4.19
C GLU A 62 -10.38 -3.14 -2.98
N ILE A 63 -9.66 -3.18 -1.85
CA ILE A 63 -10.13 -2.61 -0.59
C ILE A 63 -9.06 -1.67 -0.04
N ASP A 64 -9.42 -0.41 0.18
CA ASP A 64 -8.54 0.56 0.84
C ASP A 64 -8.52 0.25 2.35
N ARG A 65 -7.33 -0.02 2.89
CA ARG A 65 -7.11 -0.35 4.31
C ARG A 65 -6.62 0.83 5.14
N LEU A 66 -5.96 1.78 4.50
CA LEU A 66 -5.47 3.00 5.11
C LEU A 66 -5.51 4.13 4.09
N ARG A 67 -5.78 5.35 4.56
CA ARG A 67 -5.63 6.58 3.81
C ARG A 67 -4.86 7.58 4.67
N VAL A 68 -3.87 8.21 4.07
CA VAL A 68 -3.02 9.22 4.69
C VAL A 68 -2.96 10.42 3.76
N ASP A 69 -3.30 11.60 4.27
CA ASP A 69 -3.09 12.85 3.56
C ASP A 69 -1.73 13.42 4.02
N VAL A 70 -0.85 13.74 3.07
CA VAL A 70 0.51 14.24 3.30
C VAL A 70 0.67 15.57 2.57
N LEU A 71 1.04 16.60 3.32
CA LEU A 71 1.23 17.94 2.76
C LEU A 71 2.52 18.02 1.93
N GLN A 72 2.55 18.94 0.97
CA GLN A 72 3.76 19.26 0.23
C GLN A 72 4.82 19.88 1.14
N GLY A 73 6.07 19.43 1.02
CA GLY A 73 7.16 19.91 1.88
C GLY A 73 7.25 19.20 3.24
N ASP A 74 6.52 18.09 3.41
CA ASP A 74 6.47 17.34 4.68
C ASP A 74 6.77 15.84 4.48
N MET A 75 7.13 15.18 5.58
CA MET A 75 7.40 13.76 5.64
C MET A 75 6.61 13.12 6.79
N VAL A 76 5.81 12.13 6.45
CA VAL A 76 5.03 11.34 7.42
C VAL A 76 5.67 9.97 7.59
N THR A 77 5.99 9.60 8.83
CA THR A 77 6.45 8.26 9.18
C THR A 77 5.45 7.59 10.10
N LEU A 78 4.98 6.41 9.70
CA LEU A 78 4.08 5.54 10.43
C LEU A 78 4.85 4.33 10.92
N SER A 79 4.79 4.12 12.24
CA SER A 79 5.42 3.02 12.94
C SER A 79 4.53 1.77 12.94
N GLU A 80 5.05 0.69 13.52
CA GLU A 80 4.28 -0.55 13.69
C GLU A 80 3.02 -0.36 14.54
N GLN A 81 3.01 0.60 15.48
CA GLN A 81 1.84 0.89 16.30
C GLN A 81 0.73 1.57 15.49
N ASP A 82 1.11 2.48 14.58
CA ASP A 82 0.17 3.22 13.73
C ASP A 82 -0.46 2.30 12.67
N LEU A 83 0.31 1.31 12.20
CA LEU A 83 -0.14 0.31 11.22
C LEU A 83 -0.72 -0.94 11.88
N LYS A 84 -0.91 -0.93 13.20
CA LYS A 84 -1.40 -2.10 13.95
C LYS A 84 -2.82 -2.45 13.50
N GLY A 85 -3.01 -3.72 13.13
CA GLY A 85 -4.31 -4.24 12.69
C GLY A 85 -4.55 -4.13 11.19
N ILE A 86 -3.68 -3.45 10.44
CA ILE A 86 -3.72 -3.49 8.98
C ILE A 86 -3.23 -4.87 8.52
N LYS A 87 -4.13 -5.58 7.83
CA LYS A 87 -3.89 -6.90 7.28
C LYS A 87 -4.41 -6.94 5.85
N CYS A 88 -3.51 -7.22 4.90
CA CYS A 88 -3.85 -7.46 3.51
C CYS A 88 -3.88 -8.97 3.28
N LEU A 89 -5.01 -9.48 2.79
CA LEU A 89 -5.20 -10.90 2.49
C LEU A 89 -4.77 -11.23 1.05
N GLY A 90 -4.83 -10.26 0.16
CA GLY A 90 -4.34 -10.37 -1.21
C GLY A 90 -2.99 -9.68 -1.38
N ALA A 91 -2.76 -9.07 -2.53
CA ALA A 91 -1.57 -8.27 -2.78
C ALA A 91 -1.59 -6.96 -1.98
N LEU A 92 -0.47 -6.63 -1.35
CA LEU A 92 -0.26 -5.33 -0.72
C LEU A 92 0.19 -4.33 -1.80
N LYS A 93 -0.65 -3.34 -2.09
CA LYS A 93 -0.36 -2.27 -3.05
C LYS A 93 -0.47 -0.90 -2.41
N ILE A 94 0.19 0.08 -3.05
CA ILE A 94 0.11 1.49 -2.70
C ILE A 94 -0.46 2.24 -3.89
N ILE A 95 -1.42 3.12 -3.65
CA ILE A 95 -2.01 3.98 -4.66
C ILE A 95 -2.09 5.42 -4.14
N ALA A 96 -1.77 6.37 -5.01
CA ALA A 96 -1.91 7.79 -4.75
C ALA A 96 -3.08 8.39 -5.55
N ASP A 97 -3.47 9.60 -5.21
CA ASP A 97 -4.44 10.40 -5.95
C ASP A 97 -3.88 11.03 -7.24
N ALA A 98 -2.55 11.22 -7.30
CA ALA A 98 -1.83 11.74 -8.45
C ALA A 98 -0.49 11.03 -8.67
N VAL A 99 0.06 11.14 -9.89
CA VAL A 99 1.44 10.71 -10.18
C VAL A 99 2.39 11.81 -9.76
N ASP A 100 3.37 11.47 -8.92
CA ASP A 100 4.40 12.41 -8.48
C ASP A 100 5.73 11.68 -8.24
N ALA A 101 6.74 12.01 -9.04
CA ALA A 101 8.07 11.41 -8.96
C ALA A 101 8.91 11.96 -7.79
N GLY A 102 8.52 13.09 -7.21
CA GLY A 102 9.14 13.69 -6.02
C GLY A 102 8.51 13.24 -4.70
N CYS A 103 7.44 12.44 -4.75
CA CYS A 103 6.82 11.83 -3.58
C CYS A 103 7.24 10.36 -3.46
N TYR A 104 8.12 10.06 -2.51
CA TYR A 104 8.65 8.71 -2.28
C TYR A 104 7.94 8.01 -1.13
N ILE A 105 7.53 6.78 -1.36
CA ILE A 105 6.77 5.98 -0.40
C ILE A 105 7.55 4.70 -0.14
N THR A 106 8.06 4.57 1.07
CA THR A 106 8.78 3.39 1.55
C THR A 106 7.87 2.57 2.43
N VAL A 107 7.67 1.29 2.12
CA VAL A 107 6.84 0.39 2.91
C VAL A 107 7.65 -0.82 3.35
N GLY A 108 7.75 -1.02 4.66
CA GLY A 108 8.28 -2.23 5.27
C GLY A 108 7.14 -3.15 5.68
N TYR A 109 7.25 -4.44 5.34
CA TYR A 109 6.19 -5.42 5.60
C TYR A 109 6.71 -6.75 6.09
N HIS A 110 5.82 -7.51 6.72
CA HIS A 110 6.03 -8.90 7.09
C HIS A 110 4.93 -9.77 6.49
N THR A 111 5.30 -10.95 6.00
CA THR A 111 4.36 -11.93 5.45
C THR A 111 4.28 -13.11 6.40
N ARG A 112 3.07 -13.52 6.76
CA ARG A 112 2.82 -14.68 7.62
C ARG A 112 1.69 -15.54 7.08
#